data_AF-A0A542GI88-F1
#
_entry.id   AF-A0A542GI88-F1
#
_cell.length_a   1.000
_cell.length_b   1.000
_cell.length_c   1.000
_cell.angle_alpha   90.00
_cell.angle_beta   90.00
_cell.angle_gamma   90.00
#
_symmetry.space_group_name_H-M   'P 1'
#
loop_
_entity.id
_entity.type
_entity.pdbx_description
1 polymer ?
#
loop_
_entity_poly.entity_id
_entity_poly.type
_entity_poly.pdbx_seq_one_letter_code
_entity_poly.pdbx_strand_id
1 'polypeptide(L)' 'MNSSKLLQYLNDPRGPEEVLPTLTTGELVQLLDALYQNLDTPEPEFGAQVWYEMGVEESCRRTVAPGSAAHGVA' A
#
# COMPACT_ATOMS: atom_id res chain seq x y z
N MET A 1 -5.82 -9.29 -7.24
CA MET A 1 -5.80 -8.06 -8.08
C MET A 1 -5.49 -8.46 -9.53
N ASN A 2 -5.95 -7.74 -10.55
CA ASN A 2 -5.53 -7.94 -11.95
C ASN A 2 -4.69 -6.74 -12.43
N SER A 3 -3.85 -6.92 -13.45
CA SER A 3 -2.91 -5.88 -13.93
C SER A 3 -3.58 -4.55 -14.28
N SER A 4 -4.78 -4.57 -14.89
CA SER A 4 -5.52 -3.34 -15.21
C SER A 4 -5.97 -2.54 -13.98
N LYS A 5 -6.17 -3.19 -12.83
CA LYS A 5 -6.52 -2.51 -11.58
C LYS A 5 -5.27 -1.97 -10.89
N LEU A 6 -4.15 -2.68 -10.98
CA LEU A 6 -2.85 -2.18 -10.53
C LEU A 6 -2.48 -0.88 -11.26
N LEU A 7 -2.63 -0.85 -12.60
CA LEU A 7 -2.37 0.35 -13.39
C LEU A 7 -3.25 1.54 -13.01
N GLN A 8 -4.51 1.30 -12.62
CA GLN A 8 -5.38 2.38 -12.14
C GLN A 8 -4.86 3.01 -10.85
N TYR A 9 -4.29 2.22 -9.94
CA TYR A 9 -3.62 2.75 -8.75
C TYR A 9 -2.37 3.53 -9.15
N LEU A 10 -1.47 2.93 -9.93
CA LEU A 10 -0.21 3.57 -10.33
C LEU A 10 -0.38 4.90 -11.08
N ASN A 11 -1.46 5.03 -11.85
CA ASN A 11 -1.81 6.26 -12.58
C ASN A 11 -2.75 7.18 -11.80
N ASP A 12 -3.08 6.89 -10.53
CA ASP A 12 -3.92 7.76 -9.73
C ASP A 12 -3.18 9.07 -9.43
N PRO A 13 -3.73 10.24 -9.81
CA PRO A 13 -3.05 11.52 -9.67
C PRO A 13 -2.83 11.93 -8.21
N ARG A 14 -3.54 11.30 -7.26
CA ARG A 14 -3.37 11.54 -5.82
C ARG A 14 -2.11 10.86 -5.26
N GLY A 15 -1.58 9.87 -5.97
CA GLY A 15 -0.40 9.12 -5.55
C GLY A 15 -0.63 8.20 -4.35
N PRO A 16 0.42 7.47 -3.94
CA PRO A 16 0.30 6.46 -2.89
C PRO A 16 0.02 7.08 -1.50
N GLU A 17 0.52 8.28 -1.21
CA GLU A 17 0.34 8.97 0.09
C GLU A 17 -1.14 9.14 0.46
N GLU A 18 -1.94 9.54 -0.52
CA GLU A 18 -3.37 9.82 -0.33
C GLU A 18 -4.23 8.57 -0.55
N VAL A 19 -3.82 7.68 -1.45
CA VAL A 19 -4.63 6.50 -1.81
C VAL A 19 -4.49 5.38 -0.78
N LEU A 20 -3.26 5.03 -0.37
CA LEU A 20 -3.02 3.88 0.50
C LEU A 20 -3.78 3.96 1.84
N PRO A 21 -3.86 5.10 2.55
CA PRO A 21 -4.61 5.21 3.80
C PRO A 21 -6.12 4.97 3.64
N THR A 22 -6.67 5.18 2.45
CA THR A 22 -8.10 5.00 2.16
C THR A 22 -8.49 3.55 1.91
N LEU A 23 -7.51 2.69 1.62
CA LEU A 23 -7.75 1.28 1.34
C LEU A 23 -8.04 0.49 2.61
N THR A 24 -8.91 -0.51 2.53
CA THR A 24 -9.03 -1.50 3.61
C THR A 24 -7.76 -2.34 3.74
N THR A 25 -7.55 -2.98 4.89
CA THR A 25 -6.38 -3.87 5.09
C THR A 25 -6.31 -4.98 4.03
N GLY A 26 -7.45 -5.58 3.67
CA GLY A 26 -7.49 -6.61 2.64
C GLY A 26 -7.17 -6.10 1.23
N GLU A 27 -7.54 -4.87 0.90
CA GLU A 27 -7.19 -4.24 -0.37
C GLU A 27 -5.71 -3.85 -0.41
N LEU A 28 -5.17 -3.35 0.69
CA LEU A 28 -3.75 -3.01 0.81
C LEU A 28 -2.87 -4.24 0.64
N VAL A 29 -3.21 -5.35 1.29
CA VAL A 29 -2.49 -6.63 1.12
C VAL A 29 -2.53 -7.11 -0.33
N GLN A 30 -3.71 -7.06 -0.97
CA GLN A 30 -3.83 -7.44 -2.38
C GLN A 30 -3.06 -6.50 -3.33
N LEU A 31 -2.92 -5.22 -2.97
CA LEU A 31 -2.15 -4.25 -3.74
C LEU A 31 -0.65 -4.52 -3.61
N LEU A 32 -0.17 -4.76 -2.40
CA LEU A 32 1.22 -5.12 -2.15
C LEU A 32 1.63 -6.41 -2.86
N ASP A 33 0.77 -7.43 -2.82
CA ASP A 33 1.02 -8.69 -3.54
C ASP A 33 1.15 -8.46 -5.07
N ALA A 34 0.24 -7.66 -5.65
CA ALA A 34 0.27 -7.33 -7.06
C ALA A 34 1.48 -6.48 -7.47
N LEU A 35 1.88 -5.54 -6.61
CA LEU A 35 3.08 -4.72 -6.79
C LEU A 35 4.34 -5.58 -6.72
N TYR A 36 4.41 -6.50 -5.76
CA TYR A 36 5.53 -7.44 -5.64
C TYR A 36 5.67 -8.29 -6.90
N GLN A 37 4.56 -8.86 -7.39
CA GLN A 37 4.54 -9.61 -8.65
C GLN A 37 4.95 -8.76 -9.85
N ASN A 38 4.55 -7.48 -9.89
CA ASN A 38 4.95 -6.57 -10.96
C ASN A 38 6.45 -6.22 -10.91
N LEU A 39 7.00 -6.02 -9.71
CA LEU A 39 8.43 -5.75 -9.48
C LEU A 39 9.31 -6.95 -9.83
N ASP A 40 8.78 -8.18 -9.75
CA ASP A 40 9.46 -9.41 -10.17
C ASP A 40 9.52 -9.58 -11.70
N THR A 41 8.81 -8.75 -12.47
CA THR A 41 8.86 -8.78 -13.94
C THR A 41 10.10 -8.04 -14.48
N PRO A 42 10.60 -8.40 -15.69
CA PRO A 42 11.77 -7.73 -16.27
C PRO A 42 11.54 -6.25 -16.62
N GLU A 43 10.30 -5.84 -16.81
CA GLU A 43 9.89 -4.46 -17.11
C GLU A 43 8.76 -4.06 -16.16
N PRO A 44 9.08 -3.68 -14.90
CA PRO A 44 8.07 -3.28 -13.93
C PRO A 44 7.43 -1.94 -14.34
N GLU A 45 6.21 -1.73 -13.87
CA GLU A 45 5.47 -0.50 -14.17
C GLU A 45 6.10 0.70 -13.45
N PHE A 46 6.08 1.85 -14.13
CA PHE A 46 6.64 3.07 -13.58
C PHE A 46 5.97 3.44 -12.25
N GLY A 47 6.78 3.69 -11.22
CA GLY A 47 6.31 4.03 -9.88
C GLY A 47 5.89 2.83 -9.02
N ALA A 48 5.89 1.59 -9.54
CA ALA A 48 5.55 0.40 -8.76
C ALA A 48 6.40 0.25 -7.50
N GLN A 49 7.70 0.57 -7.58
CA GLN A 49 8.61 0.52 -6.43
C GLN A 49 8.16 1.47 -5.31
N VAL A 50 7.92 2.74 -5.65
CA VAL A 50 7.48 3.77 -4.68
C VAL A 50 6.15 3.38 -4.04
N TRP A 51 5.21 2.89 -4.85
CA TRP A 51 3.92 2.41 -4.34
C TRP A 51 4.06 1.22 -3.38
N TYR A 52 5.01 0.31 -3.66
CA TYR A 52 5.28 -0.84 -2.80
C TYR A 52 5.90 -0.42 -1.47
N GLU A 53 6.95 0.40 -1.51
CA GLU A 53 7.64 0.91 -0.31
C GLU A 53 6.65 1.62 0.63
N MET A 54 5.85 2.52 0.07
CA MET A 54 4.84 3.26 0.79
C MET A 54 3.71 2.37 1.35
N GLY A 55 3.29 1.35 0.60
CA GLY A 55 2.28 0.41 1.05
C GLY A 55 2.78 -0.47 2.21
N VAL A 56 4.06 -0.81 2.21
CA VAL A 56 4.71 -1.53 3.33
C VAL A 56 4.78 -0.64 4.56
N GLU A 57 5.19 0.62 4.41
CA GLU A 57 5.17 1.59 5.51
C GLU A 57 3.76 1.77 6.09
N GLU A 58 2.75 1.90 5.24
CA GLU A 58 1.35 2.01 5.66
C GLU A 58 0.87 0.74 6.38
N SER A 59 1.25 -0.44 5.88
CA SER A 59 0.92 -1.70 6.54
C SER A 59 1.56 -1.79 7.93
N CYS A 60 2.84 -1.43 8.05
CA CYS A 60 3.55 -1.35 9.32
C CYS A 60 2.85 -0.37 10.27
N ARG A 61 2.50 0.84 9.80
CA ARG A 61 1.79 1.86 10.58
C ARG A 61 0.47 1.31 11.17
N ARG A 62 -0.29 0.55 10.38
CA ARG A 62 -1.53 -0.10 10.84
C ARG A 62 -1.28 -1.19 11.87
N THR A 63 -0.21 -1.98 11.71
CA THR A 63 0.14 -3.04 12.68
C THR A 63 0.66 -2.49 14.01
N VAL A 64 1.34 -1.33 13.99
CA VAL A 64 1.87 -0.63 15.16
C VAL A 64 0.80 0.21 15.87
N ALA A 65 -0.39 0.34 15.29
CA ALA A 65 -1.55 0.96 15.92
C ALA A 65 -2.54 -0.07 16.55
N PRO A 66 -2.14 -1.02 17.42
CA PRO A 66 -3.11 -1.69 18.25
C PRO A 66 -3.47 -0.75 19.41
N GLY A 67 -4.43 0.14 19.19
CA GLY A 67 -5.04 0.97 20.23
C GLY A 67 -4.11 2.01 20.87
N SER A 68 -4.16 3.25 20.37
CA SER A 68 -3.93 4.44 21.22
C SER A 68 -5.07 4.59 22.24
N ALA A 69 -5.17 3.60 23.13
CA ALA A 69 -5.82 3.70 24.43
C ALA A 69 -4.80 3.35 25.52
N ALA A 70 -3.57 3.85 25.39
CA ALA A 70 -2.70 4.04 26.55
C ALA A 70 -3.17 5.31 27.27
N HIS A 71 -4.32 5.21 27.94
CA HIS A 71 -4.72 6.17 28.98
C HIS A 71 -3.80 5.91 30.18
N GLY A 72 -2.58 6.45 30.13
CA GLY A 72 -1.66 6.47 31.26
C GLY A 72 -2.18 7.46 32.29
N VAL A 73 -3.00 6.98 33.22
CA VAL A 73 -3.21 7.63 34.53
C VAL A 73 -2.57 6.73 35.58
N ALA A 74 -1.50 7.24 36.18
CA ALA A 74 -0.93 6.75 37.43
C ALA A 74 -0.73 7.97 38.33
#